data_AF-A0A7W1RM15-F1
#
_entry.id   AF-A0A7W1RM15-F1
#
_cell.length_a   1.000
_cell.length_b   1.000
_cell.length_c   1.000
_cell.angle_alpha   90.00
_cell.angle_beta   90.00
_cell.angle_gamma   90.00
#
_symmetry.space_group_name_H-M   'P 1'
#
loop_
_entity.id
_entity.type
_entity.pdbx_description
1 polymer ?
#
loop_
_entity_poly.entity_id
_entity_poly.type
_entity_poly.pdbx_seq_one_letter_code
_entity_poly.pdbx_strand_id
1 'polypeptide(L)'
;MLRTARHDREFVDGFRMRGLEVTRVEGFSDAVFGFALTLLVVSLDVPKNFDDLVASMRGFPAFALCFLLLTLIWNYHYKFCRRYGLDDGTTRFLTCVLLFLVLFYVYPLKFLFNLSVNELIFGVRGNAIDLKVSQISALLIIYGLGFAAVYLAIFFLYLHAWRLRDALDLNELERMETRFLLLRMSIFVGVGILAALLACFPRTLSYSGFCYIAIFPLMRILKRMHRRKRAPLLSQAAAR
;
A
#
# COMPACT_ATOMS: atom_id res chain seq x y z
N MET A 1 -24.34 21.32 -20.25
CA MET A 1 -23.55 20.07 -20.31
C MET A 1 -22.16 20.20 -19.67
N LEU A 2 -21.35 21.23 -19.95
CA LEU A 2 -20.02 21.40 -19.33
C LEU A 2 -20.05 21.72 -17.82
N ARG A 3 -21.10 22.38 -17.31
CA ARG A 3 -21.26 22.72 -15.88
C ARG A 3 -21.64 21.50 -15.03
N THR A 4 -22.49 20.62 -15.58
CA THR A 4 -22.91 19.36 -14.93
C THR A 4 -21.73 18.38 -14.79
N ALA A 5 -20.89 18.27 -15.83
CA ALA A 5 -19.67 17.45 -15.78
C ALA A 5 -18.59 17.97 -14.80
N ARG A 6 -18.65 19.25 -14.40
CA ARG A 6 -17.74 19.84 -13.40
C ARG A 6 -18.18 19.53 -11.97
N HIS A 7 -19.49 19.57 -11.70
CA HIS A 7 -20.07 19.12 -10.42
C HIS A 7 -19.87 17.61 -10.19
N ASP A 8 -19.93 16.79 -11.23
CA ASP A 8 -19.68 15.34 -11.12
C ASP A 8 -18.22 14.99 -10.73
N ARG A 9 -17.26 15.91 -10.94
CA ARG A 9 -15.86 15.73 -10.49
C ARG A 9 -15.64 16.14 -9.04
N GLU A 10 -16.50 16.99 -8.50
CA GLU A 10 -16.42 17.46 -7.11
C GLU A 10 -16.94 16.42 -6.12
N PHE A 11 -17.84 15.53 -6.53
CA PHE A 11 -18.37 14.48 -5.66
C PHE A 11 -18.25 13.11 -6.31
N VAL A 12 -17.32 12.29 -5.80
CA VAL A 12 -17.17 10.90 -6.23
C VAL A 12 -17.71 10.02 -5.13
N ASP A 13 -18.72 9.21 -5.44
CA ASP A 13 -19.25 8.24 -4.48
C ASP A 13 -19.83 8.91 -3.19
N GLY A 14 -20.34 10.14 -3.30
CA GLY A 14 -20.83 10.92 -2.15
C GLY A 14 -19.73 11.58 -1.31
N PHE A 15 -18.46 11.48 -1.73
CA PHE A 15 -17.32 12.12 -1.09
C PHE A 15 -16.90 13.38 -1.87
N ARG A 16 -16.81 14.54 -1.20
CA ARG A 16 -16.36 15.79 -1.82
C ARG A 16 -14.85 15.76 -2.04
N MET A 17 -14.44 15.78 -3.29
CA MET A 17 -13.05 15.79 -3.72
C MET A 17 -12.48 17.20 -3.55
N ARG A 18 -11.66 17.39 -2.52
CA ARG A 18 -11.07 18.71 -2.17
C ARG A 18 -9.76 18.98 -2.91
N GLY A 19 -8.95 17.96 -3.17
CA GLY A 19 -7.73 18.10 -3.96
C GLY A 19 -8.09 18.04 -5.42
N LEU A 20 -8.50 19.15 -6.04
CA LEU A 20 -8.87 19.19 -7.46
C LEU A 20 -7.66 19.43 -8.38
N GLU A 21 -6.72 20.25 -7.91
CA GLU A 21 -5.47 20.57 -8.59
C GLU A 21 -4.34 19.67 -8.10
N VAL A 22 -3.32 19.48 -8.94
CA VAL A 22 -2.13 18.70 -8.57
C VAL A 22 -1.16 19.63 -7.85
N THR A 23 -0.87 19.33 -6.59
CA THR A 23 0.12 20.07 -5.81
C THR A 23 1.55 19.70 -6.21
N ARG A 24 2.54 20.54 -5.88
CA ARG A 24 3.96 20.22 -6.13
C ARG A 24 4.41 18.96 -5.38
N VAL A 25 3.86 18.75 -4.19
CA VAL A 25 4.15 17.58 -3.34
C VAL A 25 3.60 16.31 -3.96
N GLU A 26 2.41 16.37 -4.57
CA GLU A 26 1.87 15.28 -5.38
C GLU A 26 2.75 14.97 -6.59
N GLY A 27 3.14 15.98 -7.37
CA GLY A 27 4.03 15.80 -8.52
C GLY A 27 5.39 15.19 -8.13
N PHE A 28 5.97 15.62 -7.00
CA PHE A 28 7.18 15.02 -6.46
C PHE A 28 6.95 13.56 -6.02
N SER A 29 5.83 13.27 -5.37
CA SER A 29 5.46 11.92 -4.94
C SER A 29 5.32 10.97 -6.14
N ASP A 30 4.62 11.41 -7.19
CA ASP A 30 4.42 10.63 -8.40
C ASP A 30 5.75 10.34 -9.10
N ALA A 31 6.67 11.31 -9.15
CA ALA A 31 8.01 11.10 -9.67
C ALA A 31 8.80 10.05 -8.86
N VAL A 32 8.73 10.10 -7.53
CA VAL A 32 9.40 9.13 -6.66
C VAL A 32 8.82 7.73 -6.80
N PHE A 33 7.49 7.58 -6.88
CA PHE A 33 6.87 6.28 -7.17
C PHE A 33 7.24 5.76 -8.56
N GLY A 34 7.27 6.63 -9.58
CA GLY A 34 7.75 6.28 -10.91
C GLY A 34 9.19 5.75 -10.88
N PHE A 35 10.08 6.44 -10.16
CA PHE A 35 11.48 6.02 -9.98
C PHE A 35 11.60 4.70 -9.22
N ALA A 36 10.80 4.49 -8.16
CA ALA A 36 10.75 3.23 -7.44
C ALA A 36 10.36 2.05 -8.35
N LEU A 37 9.39 2.26 -9.25
CA LEU A 37 8.95 1.26 -10.21
C LEU A 37 10.01 0.99 -11.29
N THR A 38 10.74 2.00 -11.77
CA THR A 38 11.81 1.79 -12.75
C THR A 38 13.01 1.09 -12.14
N LEU A 39 13.44 1.42 -10.91
CA LEU A 39 14.51 0.69 -10.20
C LEU A 39 14.19 -0.80 -10.02
N LEU A 40 12.92 -1.12 -9.82
CA LEU A 40 12.46 -2.50 -9.69
C LEU A 40 12.68 -3.30 -11.00
N VAL A 41 12.41 -2.68 -12.16
CA VAL A 41 12.65 -3.28 -13.49
C VAL A 41 14.15 -3.33 -13.81
N VAL A 42 14.83 -2.19 -13.66
CA VAL A 42 16.23 -1.99 -14.08
C VAL A 42 17.20 -2.89 -13.32
N SER A 43 16.82 -3.35 -12.13
CA SER A 43 17.61 -4.34 -11.37
C SER A 43 17.48 -5.78 -11.90
N LEU A 44 16.96 -6.00 -13.12
CA LEU A 44 17.04 -7.28 -13.83
C LEU A 44 18.28 -7.25 -14.73
N ASP A 45 19.15 -8.25 -14.59
CA ASP A 45 20.35 -8.35 -15.42
C ASP A 45 19.97 -8.49 -16.91
N VAL A 46 20.71 -7.77 -17.76
CA VAL A 46 20.56 -7.90 -19.22
C VAL A 46 21.10 -9.28 -19.62
N PRO A 47 20.26 -10.18 -20.16
CA PRO A 47 20.67 -11.54 -20.47
C PRO A 47 21.68 -11.55 -21.62
N LYS A 48 22.73 -12.38 -21.50
CA LYS A 48 23.80 -12.47 -22.51
C LYS A 48 23.60 -13.65 -23.47
N ASN A 49 22.76 -14.60 -23.10
CA ASN A 49 22.40 -15.77 -23.90
C ASN A 49 20.92 -16.16 -23.65
N PHE A 50 20.44 -17.18 -24.36
CA PHE A 50 19.04 -17.62 -24.27
C PHE A 50 18.70 -18.22 -22.90
N ASP A 51 19.62 -18.95 -22.27
CA ASP A 51 19.40 -19.54 -20.95
C ASP A 51 19.27 -18.46 -19.86
N ASP A 52 20.09 -17.41 -19.95
CA ASP A 52 19.99 -16.21 -19.12
C ASP A 52 18.64 -15.51 -19.31
N LEU A 53 18.14 -15.43 -20.55
CA LEU A 53 16.83 -14.83 -20.84
C LEU A 53 15.70 -15.62 -20.17
N VAL A 54 15.72 -16.95 -20.31
CA VAL A 54 14.73 -17.83 -19.67
C VAL A 54 14.81 -17.73 -18.14
N ALA A 55 16.01 -17.64 -17.57
CA ALA A 55 16.21 -17.43 -16.13
C ALA A 55 15.65 -16.07 -15.68
N SER A 56 15.90 -14.99 -16.41
CA SER A 56 15.34 -13.66 -16.14
C SER A 56 13.81 -13.64 -16.24
N MET A 57 13.21 -14.38 -17.18
CA MET A 57 11.74 -14.48 -17.30
C MET A 57 11.10 -15.14 -16.07
N ARG A 58 11.79 -16.02 -15.34
CA ARG A 58 11.29 -16.60 -14.08
C ARG A 58 11.18 -15.57 -12.96
N GLY A 59 11.97 -14.50 -12.98
CA GLY A 59 11.86 -13.39 -12.02
C GLY A 59 10.67 -12.45 -12.27
N PHE A 60 10.02 -12.55 -13.45
CA PHE A 60 8.96 -11.63 -13.86
C PHE A 60 7.67 -11.69 -13.01
N PRO A 61 7.20 -12.87 -12.55
CA PRO A 61 6.07 -12.95 -11.61
C PRO A 61 6.35 -12.25 -10.27
N ALA A 62 7.56 -12.40 -9.72
CA ALA A 62 7.97 -11.70 -8.50
C ALA A 62 8.01 -10.17 -8.71
N PHE A 63 8.53 -9.75 -9.87
CA PHE A 63 8.48 -8.34 -10.31
C PHE A 63 7.04 -7.82 -10.38
N ALA A 64 6.13 -8.54 -11.02
CA ALA A 64 4.73 -8.14 -11.19
C ALA A 64 4.01 -7.98 -9.84
N LEU A 65 4.28 -8.86 -8.86
CA LEU A 65 3.76 -8.73 -7.50
C LEU A 65 4.29 -7.49 -6.79
N CYS A 66 5.59 -7.21 -6.89
CA CYS A 66 6.20 -5.99 -6.34
C CYS A 66 5.60 -4.73 -6.98
N PHE A 67 5.46 -4.72 -8.31
CA PHE A 67 4.84 -3.64 -9.06
C PHE A 67 3.41 -3.37 -8.59
N LEU A 68 2.60 -4.43 -8.44
CA LEU A 68 1.23 -4.32 -7.95
C LEU A 68 1.18 -3.72 -6.55
N LEU A 69 2.04 -4.17 -5.63
CA LEU A 69 2.07 -3.66 -4.26
C LEU A 69 2.46 -2.18 -4.19
N LEU A 70 3.50 -1.77 -4.92
CA LEU A 70 3.91 -0.36 -5.01
C LEU A 70 2.81 0.50 -5.62
N THR A 71 2.14 0.01 -6.67
CA THR A 71 1.00 0.70 -7.29
C THR A 71 -0.19 0.84 -6.34
N LEU A 72 -0.44 -0.17 -5.49
CA LEU A 72 -1.47 -0.09 -4.46
C LEU A 72 -1.14 0.98 -3.42
N ILE A 73 0.10 1.06 -2.96
CA ILE A 73 0.58 2.09 -2.02
C ILE A 73 0.43 3.49 -2.65
N TRP A 74 0.90 3.66 -3.89
CA TRP A 74 0.71 4.90 -4.66
C TRP A 74 -0.77 5.27 -4.76
N ASN A 75 -1.65 4.33 -5.08
CA ASN A 75 -3.09 4.57 -5.21
C ASN A 75 -3.74 5.00 -3.87
N TYR A 76 -3.24 4.52 -2.72
CA TYR A 76 -3.69 5.02 -1.42
C TYR A 76 -3.28 6.49 -1.21
N HIS A 77 -2.04 6.83 -1.53
CA HIS A 77 -1.54 8.20 -1.43
C HIS A 77 -2.30 9.14 -2.39
N TYR A 78 -2.49 8.72 -3.65
CA TYR A 78 -3.29 9.44 -4.64
C TYR A 78 -4.72 9.69 -4.12
N LYS A 79 -5.41 8.65 -3.63
CA LYS A 79 -6.77 8.81 -3.08
C LYS A 79 -6.80 9.73 -1.87
N PHE A 80 -5.78 9.70 -1.02
CA PHE A 80 -5.66 10.63 0.11
C PHE A 80 -5.57 12.08 -0.37
N CYS A 81 -4.64 12.38 -1.30
CA CYS A 81 -4.45 13.73 -1.83
C CYS A 81 -5.74 14.27 -2.48
N ARG A 82 -6.37 13.46 -3.34
CA ARG A 82 -7.60 13.85 -4.03
C ARG A 82 -8.78 14.07 -3.08
N ARG A 83 -8.92 13.28 -2.00
CA ARG A 83 -10.04 13.38 -1.05
C ARG A 83 -9.92 14.60 -0.14
N TYR A 84 -8.75 14.82 0.46
CA TYR A 84 -8.60 15.83 1.50
C TYR A 84 -7.96 17.13 1.03
N GLY A 85 -7.18 17.11 -0.06
CA GLY A 85 -6.55 18.32 -0.63
C GLY A 85 -5.65 19.06 0.36
N LEU A 86 -4.99 18.33 1.28
CA LEU A 86 -4.15 18.91 2.32
C LEU A 86 -2.75 19.23 1.77
N ASP A 87 -2.28 20.46 1.96
CA ASP A 87 -0.92 20.92 1.65
C ASP A 87 -0.28 21.69 2.82
N ASP A 88 -0.46 21.17 4.04
CA ASP A 88 0.19 21.69 5.24
C ASP A 88 1.52 20.98 5.53
N GLY A 89 2.37 21.57 6.37
CA GLY A 89 3.71 21.04 6.68
C GLY A 89 3.71 19.61 7.25
N THR A 90 2.66 19.22 7.99
CA THR A 90 2.53 17.86 8.54
C THR A 90 2.30 16.85 7.43
N THR A 91 1.40 17.17 6.50
CA THR A 91 1.12 16.33 5.33
C THR A 91 2.38 16.14 4.49
N ARG A 92 3.13 17.22 4.22
CA ARG A 92 4.40 17.13 3.48
C ARG A 92 5.42 16.24 4.17
N PHE A 93 5.61 16.42 5.48
CA PHE A 93 6.54 15.59 6.26
C PHE A 93 6.16 14.11 6.22
N LEU A 94 4.89 13.78 6.46
CA LEU A 94 4.41 12.40 6.44
C LEU A 94 4.49 11.78 5.04
N THR A 95 4.23 12.55 3.99
CA THR A 95 4.45 12.12 2.60
C THR A 95 5.93 11.84 2.35
N CYS A 96 6.86 12.70 2.78
CA CYS A 96 8.29 12.43 2.66
C CYS A 96 8.73 11.17 3.42
N VAL A 97 8.19 10.93 4.62
CA VAL A 97 8.44 9.69 5.38
C VAL A 97 7.93 8.47 4.61
N LEU A 98 6.72 8.53 4.05
CA LEU A 98 6.18 7.46 3.21
C LEU A 98 7.07 7.18 2.00
N LEU A 99 7.49 8.22 1.27
CA LEU A 99 8.34 8.09 0.09
C LEU A 99 9.71 7.51 0.44
N PHE A 100 10.32 7.95 1.54
CA PHE A 100 11.58 7.40 2.05
C PHE A 100 11.44 5.90 2.35
N LEU A 101 10.38 5.50 3.06
CA LEU A 101 10.11 4.09 3.34
C LEU A 101 9.93 3.29 2.06
N VAL A 102 9.16 3.80 1.09
CA VAL A 102 8.95 3.12 -0.20
C VAL A 102 10.29 2.88 -0.89
N LEU A 103 11.13 3.91 -1.06
CA LEU A 103 12.43 3.78 -1.72
C LEU A 103 13.36 2.78 -1.02
N PHE A 104 13.43 2.85 0.31
CA PHE A 104 14.25 1.93 1.10
C PHE A 104 13.79 0.47 0.94
N TYR A 105 12.48 0.24 0.82
CA TYR A 105 11.90 -1.11 0.77
C TYR A 105 11.79 -1.72 -0.63
N VAL A 106 12.06 -0.99 -1.72
CA VAL A 106 11.97 -1.53 -3.10
C VAL A 106 12.89 -2.75 -3.30
N TYR A 107 14.17 -2.63 -2.96
CA TYR A 107 15.14 -3.71 -3.16
C TYR A 107 14.90 -4.91 -2.25
N PRO A 108 14.71 -4.73 -0.93
CA PRO A 108 14.28 -5.82 -0.08
C PRO A 108 13.05 -6.54 -0.66
N LEU A 109 11.99 -5.81 -1.00
CA LEU A 109 10.75 -6.43 -1.45
C LEU A 109 10.97 -7.34 -2.68
N LYS A 110 11.79 -6.88 -3.63
CA LYS A 110 12.20 -7.67 -4.80
C LYS A 110 12.91 -8.96 -4.40
N PHE A 111 13.83 -8.90 -3.43
CA PHE A 111 14.57 -10.07 -2.96
C PHE A 111 13.64 -11.11 -2.33
N LEU A 112 12.71 -10.69 -1.46
CA LEU A 112 11.77 -11.62 -0.81
C LEU A 112 10.89 -12.36 -1.82
N PHE A 113 10.30 -11.63 -2.77
CA PHE A 113 9.41 -12.23 -3.75
C PHE A 113 10.17 -13.10 -4.74
N ASN A 114 11.39 -12.75 -5.13
CA ASN A 114 12.20 -13.65 -5.96
C ASN A 114 12.50 -14.96 -5.24
N LEU A 115 12.76 -14.94 -3.94
CA LEU A 115 12.96 -16.16 -3.17
C LEU A 115 11.67 -16.99 -3.07
N SER A 116 10.57 -16.34 -2.66
CA SER A 116 9.31 -17.03 -2.33
C SER A 116 8.54 -17.50 -3.56
N VAL A 117 8.49 -16.69 -4.61
CA VAL A 117 7.66 -16.94 -5.80
C VAL A 117 8.33 -17.94 -6.73
N ASN A 118 9.67 -17.91 -6.86
CA ASN A 118 10.36 -18.89 -7.68
C ASN A 118 10.29 -20.29 -7.08
N GLU A 119 10.42 -20.41 -5.76
CA GLU A 119 10.22 -21.70 -5.06
C GLU A 119 8.78 -22.19 -5.25
N LEU A 120 7.78 -21.32 -5.11
CA LEU A 120 6.37 -21.68 -5.25
C LEU A 120 5.94 -22.06 -6.67
N ILE A 121 6.35 -21.29 -7.68
CA ILE A 121 5.87 -21.45 -9.07
C ILE A 121 6.71 -22.47 -9.84
N PHE A 122 8.03 -22.42 -9.70
CA PHE A 122 8.94 -23.20 -10.54
C PHE A 122 9.59 -24.37 -9.80
N GLY A 123 9.41 -24.49 -8.48
CA GLY A 123 10.10 -25.49 -7.65
C GLY A 123 11.61 -25.29 -7.61
N VAL A 124 12.10 -24.20 -8.21
CA VAL A 124 13.49 -23.82 -8.23
C VAL A 124 13.68 -22.91 -7.04
N ARG A 125 14.27 -23.43 -5.95
CA ARG A 125 15.08 -22.58 -5.09
C ARG A 125 16.13 -22.01 -6.03
N GLY A 126 16.04 -20.73 -6.38
CA GLY A 126 17.02 -20.09 -7.26
C GLY A 126 18.44 -20.34 -6.77
N ASN A 127 19.45 -19.78 -7.42
CA ASN A 127 20.82 -19.73 -6.87
C ASN A 127 20.92 -18.94 -5.53
N ALA A 128 19.81 -18.76 -4.81
CA ALA A 128 19.71 -18.36 -3.43
C ALA A 128 20.59 -19.27 -2.58
N ILE A 129 21.81 -18.76 -2.33
CA ILE A 129 22.45 -18.62 -1.02
C ILE A 129 21.82 -19.57 0.00
N ASP A 130 22.63 -20.49 0.53
CA ASP A 130 22.30 -21.39 1.63
C ASP A 130 21.96 -20.56 2.89
N LEU A 131 20.75 -20.00 2.92
CA LEU A 131 20.31 -19.05 3.93
C LEU A 131 20.01 -19.82 5.20
N LYS A 132 20.70 -19.44 6.28
CA LYS A 132 20.43 -19.97 7.61
C LYS A 132 19.01 -19.58 8.02
N VAL A 133 18.36 -20.41 8.82
CA VAL A 133 17.03 -20.14 9.40
C VAL A 133 16.99 -18.78 10.10
N SER A 134 18.09 -18.36 10.74
CA SER A 134 18.22 -17.03 11.37
C SER A 134 18.17 -15.88 10.36
N GLN A 135 18.72 -16.06 9.16
CA GLN A 135 18.66 -15.05 8.09
C GLN A 135 17.25 -14.95 7.52
N ILE A 136 16.54 -16.07 7.36
CA ILE A 136 15.13 -16.09 6.93
C ILE A 136 14.25 -15.39 7.97
N SER A 137 14.49 -15.63 9.27
CA SER A 137 13.81 -14.94 10.36
C SER A 137 14.04 -13.42 10.33
N ALA A 138 15.30 -12.99 10.28
CA ALA A 138 15.66 -11.57 10.20
C ALA A 138 15.03 -10.89 8.97
N LEU A 139 15.05 -11.59 7.83
CA LEU A 139 14.45 -11.15 6.59
C LEU A 139 12.93 -10.90 6.76
N LEU A 140 12.18 -11.88 7.28
CA LEU A 140 10.74 -11.75 7.52
C LEU A 140 10.39 -10.66 8.55
N ILE A 141 11.21 -10.48 9.58
CA ILE A 141 11.06 -9.39 10.56
C ILE A 141 11.19 -8.03 9.88
N ILE A 142 12.24 -7.83 9.09
CA ILE A 142 12.49 -6.57 8.36
C ILE A 142 11.30 -6.26 7.43
N TYR A 143 10.73 -7.26 6.76
CA TYR A 143 9.56 -7.08 5.90
C TYR A 143 8.28 -6.77 6.66
N GLY A 144 8.00 -7.49 7.76
CA GLY A 144 6.85 -7.24 8.61
C GLY A 144 6.85 -5.82 9.17
N LEU A 145 8.02 -5.37 9.65
CA LEU A 145 8.20 -4.01 10.14
C LEU A 145 8.09 -2.97 9.03
N GLY A 146 8.63 -3.25 7.83
CA GLY A 146 8.50 -2.35 6.68
C GLY A 146 7.09 -2.17 6.19
N PHE A 147 6.38 -3.28 6.03
CA PHE A 147 4.96 -3.29 5.71
C PHE A 147 4.18 -2.47 6.75
N ALA A 148 4.40 -2.72 8.04
CA ALA A 148 3.77 -1.97 9.11
C ALA A 148 4.11 -0.47 9.05
N ALA A 149 5.37 -0.11 8.82
CA ALA A 149 5.83 1.27 8.76
C ALA A 149 5.18 2.06 7.60
N VAL A 150 5.10 1.47 6.41
CA VAL A 150 4.46 2.10 5.24
C VAL A 150 2.98 2.36 5.53
N TYR A 151 2.24 1.36 6.02
CA TYR A 151 0.82 1.56 6.34
C TYR A 151 0.60 2.45 7.57
N LEU A 152 1.57 2.54 8.48
CA LEU A 152 1.55 3.46 9.60
C LEU A 152 1.74 4.91 9.14
N ALA A 153 2.60 5.17 8.17
CA ALA A 153 2.73 6.49 7.55
C ALA A 153 1.42 6.93 6.88
N ILE A 154 0.78 6.02 6.13
CA ILE A 154 -0.55 6.26 5.54
C ILE A 154 -1.62 6.45 6.63
N PHE A 155 -1.58 5.65 7.72
CA PHE A 155 -2.47 5.82 8.86
C PHE A 155 -2.34 7.22 9.46
N PHE A 156 -1.11 7.72 9.65
CA PHE A 156 -0.89 9.07 10.19
C PHE A 156 -1.37 10.17 9.24
N LEU A 157 -1.25 9.99 7.92
CA LEU A 157 -1.88 10.91 6.94
C LEU A 157 -3.40 10.98 7.14
N TYR A 158 -4.08 9.83 7.20
CA TYR A 158 -5.53 9.80 7.46
C TYR A 158 -5.89 10.30 8.86
N LEU A 159 -5.03 10.09 9.87
CA LEU A 159 -5.27 10.56 11.23
C LEU A 159 -5.18 12.08 11.31
N HIS A 160 -4.23 12.65 10.58
CA HIS A 160 -4.09 14.10 10.43
C HIS A 160 -5.33 14.71 9.76
N ALA A 161 -5.78 14.13 8.64
CA ALA A 161 -7.04 14.52 8.00
C ALA A 161 -8.25 14.38 8.94
N TRP A 162 -8.29 13.33 9.78
CA TRP A 162 -9.34 13.15 10.77
C TRP A 162 -9.31 14.20 11.90
N ARG A 163 -8.12 14.66 12.30
CA ARG A 163 -7.97 15.75 13.28
C ARG A 163 -8.48 17.07 12.71
N LEU A 164 -8.29 17.28 11.40
CA LEU A 164 -8.78 18.45 10.67
C LEU A 164 -10.22 18.31 10.15
N ARG A 165 -10.98 17.31 10.59
CA ARG A 165 -12.33 17.00 10.05
C ARG A 165 -13.31 18.18 10.10
N ASP A 166 -13.20 19.04 11.10
CA ASP A 166 -14.11 20.19 11.29
C ASP A 166 -13.67 21.35 10.38
N ALA A 167 -12.36 21.57 10.24
CA ALA A 167 -11.79 22.55 9.30
C ALA A 167 -12.01 22.15 7.82
N LEU A 168 -12.00 20.85 7.53
CA LEU A 168 -12.30 20.29 6.20
C LEU A 168 -13.80 20.24 5.90
N ASP A 169 -14.65 20.59 6.88
CA ASP A 169 -16.10 20.51 6.78
C ASP A 169 -16.53 19.12 6.26
N LEU A 170 -16.06 18.07 6.95
CA LEU A 170 -16.37 16.69 6.58
C LEU A 170 -17.82 16.38 6.96
N ASN A 171 -18.64 15.96 5.99
CA ASN A 171 -20.00 15.47 6.26
C ASN A 171 -19.98 14.12 6.99
N GLU A 172 -21.14 13.63 7.44
CA GLU A 172 -21.22 12.38 8.20
C GLU A 172 -20.71 11.16 7.41
N LEU A 173 -20.97 11.11 6.11
CA LEU A 173 -20.50 10.04 5.23
C LEU A 173 -18.97 10.07 5.09
N GLU A 174 -18.38 11.25 4.87
CA GLU A 174 -16.94 11.45 4.77
C GLU A 174 -16.24 11.13 6.10
N ARG A 175 -16.86 11.48 7.23
CA ARG A 175 -16.36 11.11 8.56
C ARG A 175 -16.37 9.58 8.74
N MET A 176 -17.46 8.91 8.36
CA MET A 176 -17.55 7.46 8.41
C MET A 176 -16.51 6.79 7.50
N GLU A 177 -16.37 7.26 6.26
CA GLU A 177 -15.36 6.79 5.30
C GLU A 177 -13.94 6.97 5.85
N THR A 178 -13.64 8.12 6.45
CA THR A 178 -12.31 8.39 7.02
C THR A 178 -12.01 7.47 8.21
N ARG A 179 -12.97 7.23 9.11
CA ARG A 179 -12.84 6.24 10.20
C ARG A 179 -12.62 4.82 9.66
N PHE A 180 -13.32 4.47 8.60
CA PHE A 180 -13.16 3.17 7.95
C PHE A 180 -11.75 3.00 7.36
N LEU A 181 -11.22 4.03 6.72
CA LEU A 181 -9.85 4.04 6.19
C LEU A 181 -8.83 3.92 7.32
N LEU A 182 -9.02 4.64 8.43
CA LEU A 182 -8.17 4.50 9.62
C LEU A 182 -8.15 3.05 10.13
N LEU A 183 -9.33 2.44 10.33
CA LEU A 183 -9.44 1.05 10.78
C LEU A 183 -8.75 0.08 9.81
N ARG A 184 -8.92 0.29 8.50
CA ARG A 184 -8.26 -0.52 7.47
C ARG A 184 -6.74 -0.40 7.53
N MET A 185 -6.20 0.81 7.70
CA MET A 185 -4.75 0.99 7.87
C MET A 185 -4.26 0.35 9.16
N SER A 186 -4.98 0.50 10.28
CA SER A 186 -4.64 -0.15 11.55
C SER A 186 -4.58 -1.67 11.44
N ILE A 187 -5.47 -2.27 10.65
CA ILE A 187 -5.44 -3.71 10.37
C ILE A 187 -4.18 -4.10 9.60
N PHE A 188 -3.79 -3.36 8.55
CA PHE A 188 -2.54 -3.65 7.84
C PHE A 188 -1.32 -3.52 8.76
N VAL A 189 -1.25 -2.45 9.57
CA VAL A 189 -0.19 -2.28 10.56
C VAL A 189 -0.14 -3.46 11.53
N GLY A 190 -1.30 -3.86 12.07
CA GLY A 190 -1.41 -4.99 12.99
C GLY A 190 -0.95 -6.32 12.37
N VAL A 191 -1.29 -6.58 11.10
CA VAL A 191 -0.83 -7.78 10.39
C VAL A 191 0.69 -7.76 10.17
N GLY A 192 1.27 -6.61 9.81
CA GLY A 192 2.73 -6.50 9.64
C GLY A 192 3.49 -6.72 10.94
N ILE A 193 3.00 -6.14 12.06
CA ILE A 193 3.57 -6.35 13.38
C ILE A 193 3.43 -7.83 13.79
N LEU A 194 2.26 -8.43 13.60
CA LEU A 194 2.04 -9.84 13.91
C LEU A 194 2.96 -10.75 13.10
N ALA A 195 3.15 -10.48 11.81
CA ALA A 195 4.09 -11.22 10.97
C ALA A 195 5.53 -11.12 11.51
N ALA A 196 5.97 -9.91 11.86
CA ALA A 196 7.30 -9.71 12.47
C ALA A 196 7.45 -10.47 13.80
N LEU A 197 6.44 -10.43 14.67
CA LEU A 197 6.45 -11.16 15.94
C LEU A 197 6.50 -12.68 15.75
N LEU A 198 5.75 -13.22 14.78
CA LEU A 198 5.78 -14.66 14.47
C LEU A 198 7.12 -15.10 13.88
N ALA A 199 7.80 -14.21 13.17
CA ALA A 199 9.13 -14.48 12.62
C ALA A 199 10.23 -14.55 13.69
N CYS A 200 10.02 -13.98 14.88
CA CYS A 200 10.98 -14.06 16.00
C CYS A 200 11.14 -15.47 16.57
N PHE A 201 10.16 -16.35 16.39
CA PHE A 201 10.20 -17.71 16.95
C PHE A 201 10.32 -18.76 15.82
N PRO A 202 11.32 -19.67 15.87
CA PRO A 202 11.54 -20.68 14.83
C PRO A 202 10.31 -21.57 14.57
N ARG A 203 9.55 -21.90 15.62
CA ARG A 203 8.35 -22.75 15.53
C ARG A 203 7.21 -22.08 14.76
N THR A 204 7.15 -20.75 14.74
CA THR A 204 6.08 -19.99 14.07
C THR A 204 6.53 -19.32 12.77
N LEU A 205 7.79 -19.52 12.36
CA LEU A 205 8.39 -18.90 11.18
C LEU A 205 7.55 -19.11 9.92
N SER A 206 7.08 -20.33 9.68
CA SER A 206 6.24 -20.67 8.53
C SER A 206 4.92 -19.89 8.51
N TYR A 207 4.34 -19.60 9.69
CA TYR A 207 3.07 -18.86 9.80
C TYR A 207 3.23 -17.36 9.52
N SER A 208 4.45 -16.79 9.67
CA SER A 208 4.72 -15.38 9.40
C SER A 208 4.29 -14.96 7.99
N GLY A 209 4.55 -15.78 6.98
CA GLY A 209 4.14 -15.49 5.59
C GLY A 209 2.63 -15.66 5.39
N PHE A 210 2.04 -16.69 5.99
CA PHE A 210 0.61 -16.99 5.86
C PHE A 210 -0.29 -15.94 6.52
N CYS A 211 0.20 -15.17 7.50
CA CYS A 211 -0.55 -14.07 8.10
C CYS A 211 -1.02 -13.02 7.10
N TYR A 212 -0.26 -12.79 6.03
CA TYR A 212 -0.67 -11.84 4.98
C TYR A 212 -1.88 -12.33 4.17
N ILE A 213 -2.11 -13.65 4.09
CA ILE A 213 -3.30 -14.20 3.43
C ILE A 213 -4.58 -13.84 4.21
N ALA A 214 -4.49 -13.72 5.53
CA ALA A 214 -5.62 -13.35 6.39
C ALA A 214 -6.14 -11.92 6.10
N ILE A 215 -5.34 -11.08 5.43
CA ILE A 215 -5.77 -9.75 4.98
C ILE A 215 -6.99 -9.85 4.05
N PHE A 216 -7.02 -10.82 3.12
CA PHE A 216 -8.10 -10.94 2.14
C PHE A 216 -9.48 -11.16 2.75
N PRO A 217 -9.71 -12.18 3.60
CA PRO A 217 -11.01 -12.38 4.25
C PRO A 217 -11.36 -11.21 5.19
N LEU A 218 -10.37 -10.69 5.93
CA LEU A 218 -10.59 -9.56 6.84
C LEU A 218 -11.07 -8.32 6.09
N MET A 219 -10.44 -7.99 4.95
CA MET A 219 -10.86 -6.89 4.08
C MET A 219 -12.23 -7.13 3.44
N ARG A 220 -12.57 -8.37 3.08
CA ARG A 220 -13.91 -8.70 2.55
C ARG A 220 -15.00 -8.48 3.60
N ILE A 221 -14.79 -8.95 4.83
CA ILE A 221 -15.72 -8.78 5.95
C ILE A 221 -15.89 -7.28 6.24
N LEU A 222 -14.78 -6.57 6.37
CA LEU A 222 -14.75 -5.14 6.66
C LEU A 222 -15.47 -4.34 5.56
N LYS A 223 -15.25 -4.65 4.28
CA LYS A 223 -15.96 -4.02 3.14
C LYS A 223 -17.47 -4.33 3.15
N ARG A 224 -17.89 -5.53 3.53
CA ARG A 224 -19.31 -5.89 3.66
C ARG A 224 -19.98 -5.10 4.79
N MET A 225 -19.35 -5.03 5.97
CA MET A 225 -19.84 -4.23 7.09
C MET A 225 -19.96 -2.75 6.73
N HIS A 226 -18.97 -2.21 6.02
CA HIS A 226 -18.95 -0.84 5.55
C HIS A 226 -20.06 -0.53 4.55
N ARG A 227 -20.26 -1.40 3.55
CA ARG A 227 -21.35 -1.24 2.57
C ARG A 227 -22.72 -1.17 3.24
N ARG A 228 -22.96 -2.00 4.26
CA ARG A 228 -24.21 -1.97 5.03
C ARG A 228 -24.42 -0.65 5.76
N LYS A 229 -23.36 -0.08 6.35
CA LYS A 229 -23.43 1.21 7.06
C LYS A 229 -23.49 2.42 6.10
N ARG A 230 -22.90 2.31 4.91
CA ARG A 230 -22.86 3.38 3.90
C ARG A 230 -24.20 3.56 3.17
N ALA A 231 -24.94 2.48 2.93
CA ALA A 231 -26.21 2.50 2.19
C ALA A 231 -27.24 3.55 2.69
N PRO A 232 -27.57 3.66 3.99
CA PRO A 232 -28.53 4.64 4.48
C PRO A 232 -28.06 6.10 4.37
N LEU A 233 -26.75 6.34 4.49
CA LEU A 233 -26.18 7.69 4.40
C LEU A 233 -26.15 8.20 2.95
N LEU A 234 -25.93 7.32 1.98
CA LEU A 234 -26.01 7.66 0.57
C LEU A 234 -27.44 8.00 0.14
N SER A 235 -28.45 7.26 0.63
CA SER A 235 -29.84 7.58 0.33
C SER A 235 -30.29 8.90 0.93
N GLN A 236 -29.78 9.27 2.11
CA GLN A 236 -30.06 10.57 2.73
C GLN A 236 -29.34 11.72 2.01
N ALA A 237 -28.12 11.49 1.53
CA ALA A 237 -27.36 12.48 0.76
C ALA A 237 -27.93 12.71 -0.65
N ALA A 238 -28.52 11.69 -1.28
CA ALA A 238 -29.16 11.80 -2.59
C ALA A 238 -30.58 12.41 -2.53
N ALA A 239 -31.19 12.45 -1.33
CA ALA A 239 -32.51 13.03 -1.10
C ALA A 239 -32.47 14.53 -0.73
N ARG A 240 -31.28 15.12 -0.60
CA ARG A 240 -31.05 16.56 -0.39
C ARG A 240 -30.51 17.19 -1.66
#